data_AF-X1KGZ7-F1
#
_entry.id   AF-X1KGZ7-F1
#
_cell.length_a   1.000
_cell.length_b   1.000
_cell.length_c   1.000
_cell.angle_alpha   90.00
_cell.angle_beta   90.00
_cell.angle_gamma   90.00
#
_symmetry.space_group_name_H-M   'P 1'
#
loop_
_entity.id
_entity.type
_entity.pdbx_description
1 polymer ?
#
loop_
_entity_poly.entity_id
_entity_poly.type
_entity_poly.pdbx_seq_one_letter_code
_entity_poly.pdbx_strand_id
1 'polypeptide(L)'
;VLQNIYKNLYFKLLGDNNYKHKANKQSINVDNDLLTYLLRLAVNINLNYEKLKSHIKKEEFVSLKSQSKFEDNNFFSGYWQFAFNKANIHKRIEKALNILKGNRLIRMNRNGVLSPTNSGILISAKRIKVETFLFFKSWLRYCKKGDISVLEILFLLALSPDGKALPIPFSQAIRDDYKKGIYRYDYRKNYWNKLLRLIFEQDGEDKELFRDEILIKKEKEEITSLEDYIIYKKTHLLYDWVEEKNSVRAIEQE
;
A
#
# COMPACT_ATOMS: atom_id res chain seq x y z
N VAL A 1 2.31 -19.92 11.81
CA VAL A 1 3.68 -19.82 12.40
C VAL A 1 4.21 -18.38 12.39
N LEU A 2 4.32 -17.68 11.25
CA LEU A 2 4.81 -16.29 11.13
C LEU A 2 4.10 -15.24 12.03
N GLN A 3 2.78 -15.36 12.22
CA GLN A 3 2.00 -14.42 13.02
C GLN A 3 2.33 -14.52 14.53
N ASN A 4 2.70 -15.72 15.01
CA ASN A 4 3.19 -15.91 16.37
C ASN A 4 4.62 -15.40 16.53
N ILE A 5 5.45 -15.43 15.48
CA ILE A 5 6.80 -14.89 15.51
C ILE A 5 6.78 -13.36 15.69
N TYR A 6 5.94 -12.65 14.92
CA TYR A 6 5.79 -11.20 15.07
C TYR A 6 5.22 -10.81 16.45
N LYS A 7 4.20 -11.54 16.90
CA LYS A 7 3.58 -11.30 18.21
C LYS A 7 4.59 -11.53 19.34
N ASN A 8 5.37 -12.61 19.28
CA ASN A 8 6.37 -12.93 20.29
C ASN A 8 7.57 -11.97 20.27
N LEU A 9 8.04 -11.52 19.09
CA LEU A 9 9.10 -10.51 19.00
C LEU A 9 8.65 -9.16 19.59
N TYR A 10 7.44 -8.73 19.26
CA TYR A 10 6.87 -7.47 19.77
C TYR A 10 6.66 -7.50 21.29
N PHE A 11 6.16 -8.61 21.85
CA PHE A 11 5.98 -8.73 23.30
C PHE A 11 7.28 -8.94 24.07
N LYS A 12 8.29 -9.60 23.49
CA LYS A 12 9.62 -9.75 24.10
C LYS A 12 10.33 -8.38 24.21
N LEU A 13 10.20 -7.53 23.19
CA LEU A 13 10.69 -6.15 23.20
C LEU A 13 10.01 -5.25 24.25
N LEU A 14 8.75 -5.53 24.60
CA LEU A 14 8.01 -4.79 25.63
C LEU A 14 8.36 -5.23 27.07
N GLY A 15 8.92 -6.44 27.24
CA GLY A 15 9.33 -6.94 28.56
C GLY A 15 10.64 -6.33 29.07
N ASP A 16 11.56 -5.97 28.16
CA ASP A 16 12.91 -5.51 28.52
C ASP A 16 12.98 -4.00 28.84
N ASN A 17 11.96 -3.23 28.46
CA ASN A 17 11.88 -1.79 28.72
C ASN A 17 10.69 -1.52 29.62
N ASN A 18 10.93 -1.06 30.86
CA ASN A 18 9.92 -0.63 31.86
C ASN A 18 9.09 0.60 31.42
N TYR A 19 8.63 0.64 30.17
CA TYR A 19 7.74 1.64 29.61
C TYR A 19 6.31 1.12 29.64
N LYS A 20 5.48 1.71 30.52
CA LYS A 20 4.03 1.48 30.56
C LYS A 20 3.37 2.03 29.29
N HIS A 21 3.36 1.26 28.20
CA HIS A 21 2.46 1.53 27.09
C HIS A 21 1.01 1.26 27.53
N LYS A 22 0.16 2.28 27.50
CA LYS A 22 -1.29 2.07 27.38
C LYS A 22 -1.49 1.16 26.17
N ALA A 23 -2.04 -0.04 26.37
CA ALA A 23 -2.27 -1.01 25.30
C ALA A 23 -2.96 -0.31 24.12
N ASN A 24 -2.24 -0.24 22.99
CA ASN A 24 -2.69 0.38 21.77
C ASN A 24 -4.06 -0.21 21.40
N LYS A 25 -5.10 0.64 21.38
CA LYS A 25 -6.35 0.35 20.69
C LYS A 25 -5.94 -0.11 19.29
N GLN A 26 -6.19 -1.36 18.92
CA GLN A 26 -5.83 -1.90 17.59
C GLN A 26 -6.25 -0.86 16.56
N SER A 27 -5.27 -0.26 15.88
CA SER A 27 -5.51 0.76 14.88
C SER A 27 -6.09 0.10 13.65
N ILE A 28 -7.38 -0.19 13.71
CA ILE A 28 -8.17 -0.63 12.56
C ILE A 28 -8.00 0.45 11.50
N ASN A 29 -7.39 0.06 10.38
CA ASN A 29 -7.22 0.97 9.26
C ASN A 29 -8.48 0.88 8.39
N VAL A 30 -9.24 1.97 8.37
CA VAL A 30 -10.50 2.06 7.64
C VAL A 30 -10.21 2.57 6.23
N ASP A 31 -10.40 1.72 5.23
CA ASP A 31 -10.14 2.03 3.83
C ASP A 31 -11.46 2.24 3.06
N ASN A 32 -11.50 3.25 2.19
CA ASN A 32 -12.64 3.56 1.30
C ASN A 32 -12.38 3.05 -0.13
N ASP A 33 -11.41 2.14 -0.31
CA ASP A 33 -11.09 1.51 -1.59
C ASP A 33 -12.15 0.50 -2.04
N LEU A 34 -13.25 1.05 -2.58
CA LEU A 34 -14.35 0.29 -3.16
C LEU A 34 -13.89 -0.58 -4.34
N LEU A 35 -12.89 -0.14 -5.09
CA LEU A 35 -12.43 -0.83 -6.29
C LEU A 35 -11.78 -2.17 -5.93
N THR A 36 -10.84 -2.14 -4.98
CA THR A 36 -10.19 -3.35 -4.47
C THR A 36 -11.16 -4.24 -3.71
N TYR A 37 -12.06 -3.64 -2.94
CA TYR A 37 -13.11 -4.40 -2.25
C TYR A 37 -13.97 -5.22 -3.21
N LEU A 38 -14.49 -4.59 -4.27
CA LEU A 38 -15.33 -5.26 -5.27
C LEU A 38 -14.58 -6.36 -6.02
N LEU A 39 -13.28 -6.15 -6.33
CA LEU A 39 -12.47 -7.19 -6.92
C LEU A 39 -12.33 -8.41 -6.00
N ARG A 40 -12.04 -8.19 -4.72
CA ARG A 40 -11.88 -9.28 -3.75
C ARG A 40 -13.19 -10.03 -3.53
N LEU A 41 -14.32 -9.33 -3.52
CA LEU A 41 -15.64 -9.97 -3.50
C LEU A 41 -15.85 -10.86 -4.74
N ALA A 42 -15.54 -10.37 -5.94
CA ALA A 42 -15.70 -11.14 -7.17
C ALA A 42 -14.79 -12.38 -7.22
N VAL A 43 -13.64 -12.36 -6.52
CA VAL A 43 -12.74 -13.52 -6.41
C VAL A 43 -13.25 -14.54 -5.40
N ASN A 44 -13.78 -14.07 -4.26
CA ASN A 44 -14.08 -14.95 -3.12
C ASN A 44 -15.53 -15.43 -3.09
N ILE A 45 -16.46 -14.75 -3.78
CA ILE A 45 -17.87 -15.05 -3.76
C ILE A 45 -18.39 -15.06 -5.20
N ASN A 46 -19.06 -16.14 -5.58
CA ASN A 46 -19.77 -16.19 -6.86
C ASN A 46 -21.02 -15.29 -6.78
N LEU A 47 -20.90 -14.06 -7.29
CA LEU A 47 -21.94 -13.05 -7.22
C LEU A 47 -22.43 -12.64 -8.61
N ASN A 48 -23.75 -12.47 -8.73
CA ASN A 48 -24.32 -11.67 -9.81
C ASN A 48 -24.48 -10.21 -9.36
N TYR A 49 -24.59 -9.30 -10.33
CA TYR A 49 -24.63 -7.86 -10.10
C TYR A 49 -25.77 -7.43 -9.15
N GLU A 50 -26.96 -8.02 -9.28
CA GLU A 50 -28.11 -7.68 -8.42
C GLU A 50 -27.92 -8.17 -6.97
N LYS A 51 -27.32 -9.34 -6.77
CA LYS A 51 -26.91 -9.82 -5.43
C LYS A 51 -25.84 -8.94 -4.82
N LEU A 52 -24.88 -8.46 -5.62
CA LEU A 52 -23.85 -7.53 -5.15
C LEU A 52 -24.45 -6.20 -4.67
N LYS A 53 -25.39 -5.62 -5.43
CA LYS A 53 -26.11 -4.41 -5.00
C LYS A 53 -26.86 -4.61 -3.68
N SER A 54 -27.55 -5.74 -3.52
CA SER A 54 -28.31 -6.02 -2.30
C SER A 54 -27.40 -6.30 -1.10
N HIS A 55 -26.26 -6.96 -1.30
CA HIS A 55 -25.25 -7.19 -0.27
C HIS A 55 -24.68 -5.88 0.29
N ILE A 56 -24.26 -4.95 -0.59
CA ILE A 56 -23.67 -3.66 -0.17
C ILE A 56 -24.71 -2.72 0.47
N LYS A 57 -26.00 -2.84 0.12
CA LYS A 57 -27.07 -2.09 0.80
C LYS A 57 -27.21 -2.50 2.28
N LYS A 58 -27.18 -3.81 2.55
CA LYS A 58 -27.47 -4.39 3.88
C LYS A 58 -26.36 -4.19 4.90
N GLU A 59 -25.11 -4.08 4.48
CA GLU A 59 -23.97 -3.99 5.41
C GLU A 59 -23.58 -2.53 5.66
N GLU A 60 -23.68 -2.06 6.91
CA GLU A 60 -23.27 -0.72 7.34
C GLU A 60 -21.76 -0.62 7.62
N PHE A 61 -21.14 -1.75 7.93
CA PHE A 61 -19.69 -1.96 8.01
C PHE A 61 -19.40 -3.35 7.48
N VAL A 62 -18.59 -3.47 6.42
CA VAL A 62 -18.15 -4.79 5.98
C VAL A 62 -16.93 -5.19 6.83
N SER A 63 -17.19 -5.67 8.03
CA SER A 63 -16.40 -6.81 8.49
C SER A 63 -17.13 -8.03 7.96
N LEU A 64 -16.54 -8.75 7.00
CA LEU A 64 -17.06 -10.06 6.60
C LEU A 64 -16.95 -10.98 7.82
N LYS A 65 -17.98 -10.96 8.67
CA LYS A 65 -18.13 -11.86 9.80
C LYS A 65 -18.82 -13.12 9.31
N SER A 66 -18.02 -14.17 9.23
CA SER A 66 -18.34 -15.57 9.50
C SER A 66 -19.75 -16.05 9.09
N GLN A 67 -19.81 -16.81 8.01
CA GLN A 67 -20.64 -18.02 8.03
C GLN A 67 -19.71 -19.22 8.21
N SER A 68 -19.75 -19.78 9.42
CA SER A 68 -18.98 -20.91 9.89
C SER A 68 -19.35 -22.18 9.14
N LYS A 69 -18.37 -22.74 8.41
CA LYS A 69 -17.95 -24.15 8.34
C LYS A 69 -17.23 -24.39 7.01
N PHE A 70 -16.03 -23.83 6.90
CA PHE A 70 -14.90 -24.42 6.19
C PHE A 70 -13.67 -23.85 6.90
N GLU A 71 -12.91 -24.75 7.52
CA GLU A 71 -11.79 -24.44 8.40
C GLU A 71 -10.79 -23.50 7.71
N ASP A 72 -10.35 -22.49 8.47
CA ASP A 72 -9.24 -21.56 8.19
C ASP A 72 -9.32 -20.57 7.02
N ASN A 73 -10.49 -19.96 6.79
CA ASN A 73 -10.64 -18.91 5.77
C ASN A 73 -11.21 -17.58 6.29
N ASN A 74 -10.46 -16.96 7.21
CA ASN A 74 -10.61 -15.54 7.53
C ASN A 74 -10.01 -14.67 6.41
N PHE A 75 -10.72 -14.55 5.26
CA PHE A 75 -10.23 -13.79 4.11
C PHE A 75 -10.20 -12.27 4.34
N PHE A 76 -10.88 -11.76 5.38
CA PHE A 76 -11.01 -10.32 5.62
C PHE A 76 -10.96 -9.89 7.10
N SER A 77 -10.68 -10.78 8.05
CA SER A 77 -10.37 -10.33 9.43
C SER A 77 -8.88 -10.07 9.55
N GLY A 78 -8.47 -8.84 9.24
CA GLY A 78 -7.11 -8.34 9.42
C GLY A 78 -7.12 -6.91 9.93
N TYR A 79 -5.94 -6.31 9.99
CA TYR A 79 -5.70 -4.89 10.34
C TYR A 79 -6.52 -3.87 9.51
N TRP A 80 -7.16 -4.30 8.42
CA TRP A 80 -7.90 -3.48 7.47
C TRP A 80 -9.40 -3.75 7.52
N GLN A 81 -10.20 -2.71 7.69
CA GLN A 81 -11.66 -2.73 7.52
C GLN A 81 -12.05 -1.81 6.38
N PHE A 82 -13.06 -2.20 5.60
CA PHE A 82 -13.58 -1.34 4.55
C PHE A 82 -14.79 -0.56 5.07
N ALA A 83 -14.74 0.76 4.91
CA ALA A 83 -15.91 1.61 5.14
C ALA A 83 -16.07 2.59 3.98
N PHE A 84 -17.27 2.65 3.44
CA PHE A 84 -17.57 3.49 2.28
C PHE A 84 -18.79 4.35 2.57
N ASN A 85 -18.74 5.60 2.12
CA ASN A 85 -19.93 6.45 2.09
C ASN A 85 -21.00 5.82 1.17
N LYS A 86 -22.21 5.61 1.70
CA LYS A 86 -23.34 5.03 0.96
C LYS A 86 -24.02 6.00 0.00
N ALA A 87 -23.72 7.30 0.07
CA ALA A 87 -24.19 8.29 -0.88
C ALA A 87 -23.77 7.90 -2.31
N ASN A 88 -24.74 7.82 -3.22
CA ASN A 88 -24.53 7.45 -4.62
C ASN A 88 -23.80 6.11 -4.83
N ILE A 89 -23.94 5.16 -3.89
CA ILE A 89 -23.16 3.92 -3.91
C ILE A 89 -23.37 3.08 -5.17
N HIS A 90 -24.58 3.06 -5.76
CA HIS A 90 -24.85 2.34 -7.02
C HIS A 90 -24.01 2.86 -8.18
N LYS A 91 -23.97 4.19 -8.35
CA LYS A 91 -23.16 4.84 -9.38
C LYS A 91 -21.66 4.59 -9.16
N ARG A 92 -21.22 4.60 -7.90
CA ARG A 92 -19.83 4.29 -7.54
C ARG A 92 -19.47 2.83 -7.83
N ILE A 93 -20.34 1.87 -7.49
CA ILE A 93 -20.16 0.45 -7.79
C ILE A 93 -20.08 0.25 -9.31
N GLU A 94 -20.99 0.85 -10.07
CA GLU A 94 -20.99 0.72 -11.52
C GLU A 94 -19.71 1.28 -12.14
N LYS A 95 -19.27 2.46 -11.71
CA LYS A 95 -17.99 3.06 -12.12
C LYS A 95 -16.82 2.12 -11.80
N ALA A 96 -16.77 1.58 -10.59
CA ALA A 96 -15.70 0.67 -10.17
C ALA A 96 -15.70 -0.64 -10.98
N LEU A 97 -16.87 -1.26 -11.20
CA LEU A 97 -16.99 -2.45 -12.04
C LEU A 97 -16.57 -2.17 -13.50
N ASN A 98 -16.89 -0.99 -14.03
CA ASN A 98 -16.45 -0.57 -15.36
C ASN A 98 -14.91 -0.42 -15.42
N ILE A 99 -14.28 0.13 -14.38
CA ILE A 99 -12.81 0.19 -14.27
C ILE A 99 -12.21 -1.22 -14.22
N LEU A 100 -12.75 -2.13 -13.40
CA LEU A 100 -12.26 -3.51 -13.29
C LEU A 100 -12.39 -4.28 -14.62
N LYS A 101 -13.53 -4.13 -15.32
CA LYS A 101 -13.74 -4.72 -16.65
C LYS A 101 -12.80 -4.12 -17.69
N GLY A 102 -12.69 -2.80 -17.74
CA GLY A 102 -11.81 -2.09 -18.68
C GLY A 102 -10.34 -2.51 -18.54
N ASN A 103 -9.90 -2.79 -17.31
CA ASN A 103 -8.56 -3.29 -17.02
C ASN A 103 -8.41 -4.82 -17.11
N ARG A 104 -9.46 -5.54 -17.53
CA ARG A 104 -9.52 -7.01 -17.65
C ARG A 104 -9.21 -7.74 -16.34
N LEU A 105 -9.61 -7.18 -15.20
CA LEU A 105 -9.45 -7.78 -13.87
C LEU A 105 -10.63 -8.69 -13.51
N ILE A 106 -11.79 -8.40 -14.10
CA ILE A 106 -13.01 -9.23 -14.01
C ILE A 106 -13.65 -9.35 -15.40
N ARG A 107 -14.54 -10.33 -15.54
CA ARG A 107 -15.48 -10.49 -16.65
C ARG A 107 -16.89 -10.52 -16.10
N MET A 108 -17.84 -10.06 -16.90
CA MET A 108 -19.26 -10.14 -16.60
C MET A 108 -19.97 -10.81 -17.77
N ASN A 109 -20.71 -11.89 -17.51
CA ASN A 109 -21.49 -12.56 -18.55
C ASN A 109 -22.83 -11.83 -18.80
N ARG A 110 -23.58 -12.30 -19.79
CA ARG A 110 -24.90 -11.73 -20.16
C ARG A 110 -25.92 -11.77 -19.01
N ASN A 111 -25.76 -12.70 -18.08
CA ASN A 111 -26.62 -12.87 -16.90
C ASN A 111 -26.16 -12.01 -15.72
N GLY A 112 -25.16 -11.14 -15.90
CA GLY A 112 -24.62 -10.28 -14.85
C GLY A 112 -23.78 -11.00 -13.80
N VAL A 113 -23.35 -12.25 -14.07
CA VAL A 113 -22.45 -13.00 -13.18
C VAL A 113 -21.04 -12.47 -13.36
N LEU A 114 -20.40 -12.12 -12.25
CA LEU A 114 -19.03 -11.65 -12.20
C LEU A 114 -18.08 -12.84 -12.05
N SER A 115 -16.99 -12.84 -12.81
CA SER A 115 -15.92 -13.82 -12.69
C SER A 115 -14.57 -13.12 -12.71
N PRO A 116 -13.61 -13.52 -11.86
CA PRO A 116 -12.28 -12.91 -11.84
C PRO A 116 -11.44 -13.42 -13.01
N THR A 117 -10.44 -12.64 -13.42
CA THR A 117 -9.37 -13.12 -14.32
C THR A 117 -8.14 -13.53 -13.51
N ASN A 118 -7.13 -14.13 -14.15
CA ASN A 118 -5.86 -14.48 -13.48
C ASN A 118 -5.21 -13.26 -12.81
N SER A 119 -5.25 -12.09 -13.44
CA SER A 119 -4.76 -10.85 -12.83
C SER A 119 -5.62 -10.43 -11.64
N GLY A 120 -6.94 -10.55 -11.73
CA GLY A 120 -7.84 -10.28 -10.60
C GLY A 120 -7.57 -11.19 -9.39
N ILE A 121 -7.36 -12.48 -9.64
CA ILE A 121 -6.98 -13.47 -8.63
C ILE A 121 -5.63 -13.10 -8.01
N LEU A 122 -4.63 -12.76 -8.83
CA LEU A 122 -3.29 -12.38 -8.37
C LEU A 122 -3.33 -11.17 -7.42
N ILE A 123 -4.04 -10.11 -7.79
CA ILE A 123 -4.19 -8.90 -6.96
C ILE A 123 -4.81 -9.26 -5.60
N SER A 124 -5.89 -10.05 -5.62
CA SER A 124 -6.57 -10.50 -4.41
C SER A 124 -5.64 -11.34 -3.52
N ALA A 125 -4.93 -12.30 -4.11
CA ALA A 125 -4.02 -13.20 -3.41
C ALA A 125 -2.81 -12.47 -2.81
N LYS A 126 -2.25 -11.49 -3.53
CA LYS A 126 -1.14 -10.64 -3.04
C LYS A 126 -1.59 -9.58 -2.04
N ARG A 127 -2.89 -9.42 -1.83
CA ARG A 127 -3.51 -8.47 -0.90
C ARG A 127 -3.10 -7.01 -1.14
N ILE A 128 -2.73 -6.68 -2.37
CA ILE A 128 -2.46 -5.30 -2.80
C ILE A 128 -3.74 -4.62 -3.28
N LYS A 129 -3.71 -3.30 -3.40
CA LYS A 129 -4.75 -2.50 -4.03
C LYS A 129 -4.73 -2.71 -5.55
N VAL A 130 -5.90 -2.57 -6.16
CA VAL A 130 -6.02 -2.53 -7.63
C VAL A 130 -5.21 -1.38 -8.20
N GLU A 131 -5.24 -0.22 -7.55
CA GLU A 131 -4.49 0.97 -7.97
C GLU A 131 -2.98 0.71 -7.96
N THR A 132 -2.45 0.00 -6.95
CA THR A 132 -1.05 -0.45 -6.90
C THR A 132 -0.69 -1.35 -8.07
N PHE A 133 -1.54 -2.33 -8.39
CA PHE A 133 -1.31 -3.18 -9.55
C PHE A 133 -1.31 -2.40 -10.87
N LEU A 134 -2.27 -1.49 -11.05
CA LEU A 134 -2.36 -0.68 -12.27
C LEU A 134 -1.16 0.27 -12.41
N PHE A 135 -0.70 0.84 -11.29
CA PHE A 135 0.50 1.66 -11.22
C PHE A 135 1.76 0.88 -11.63
N PHE A 136 1.98 -0.34 -11.09
CA PHE A 136 3.11 -1.17 -11.55
C PHE A 136 2.97 -1.55 -13.01
N LYS A 137 1.76 -1.88 -13.46
CA LYS A 137 1.51 -2.26 -14.85
C LYS A 137 1.80 -1.13 -15.83
N SER A 138 1.54 0.14 -15.48
CA SER A 138 1.94 1.27 -16.32
C SER A 138 3.46 1.41 -16.39
N TRP A 139 4.15 1.29 -15.25
CA TRP A 139 5.60 1.43 -15.18
C TRP A 139 6.37 0.32 -15.89
N LEU A 140 5.91 -0.93 -15.77
CA LEU A 140 6.53 -2.06 -16.46
C LEU A 140 6.52 -1.94 -17.99
N ARG A 141 5.74 -1.01 -18.57
CA ARG A 141 5.79 -0.72 -20.02
C ARG A 141 7.04 0.06 -20.43
N TYR A 142 7.59 0.84 -19.50
CA TYR A 142 8.75 1.71 -19.72
C TYR A 142 10.07 1.04 -19.32
N CYS A 143 10.01 -0.04 -18.53
CA CYS A 143 11.19 -0.80 -18.15
C CYS A 143 11.77 -1.58 -19.34
N LYS A 144 13.07 -1.38 -19.62
CA LYS A 144 13.83 -2.28 -20.52
C LYS A 144 14.01 -3.63 -19.83
N LYS A 145 13.83 -4.72 -20.59
CA LYS A 145 13.94 -6.09 -20.06
C LYS A 145 15.37 -6.36 -19.57
N GLY A 146 15.51 -6.70 -18.29
CA GLY A 146 16.79 -7.09 -17.67
C GLY A 146 17.55 -5.95 -16.99
N ASP A 147 16.97 -4.76 -16.91
CA ASP A 147 17.68 -3.54 -16.51
C ASP A 147 16.90 -2.75 -15.44
N ILE A 148 16.32 -3.45 -14.45
CA ILE A 148 15.64 -2.80 -13.32
C ILE A 148 16.51 -3.00 -12.08
N SER A 149 17.02 -1.92 -11.51
CA SER A 149 17.84 -1.98 -10.29
C SER A 149 17.01 -2.24 -9.03
N VAL A 150 17.66 -2.70 -7.96
CA VAL A 150 17.03 -2.83 -6.62
C VAL A 150 16.47 -1.48 -6.17
N LEU A 151 17.23 -0.39 -6.41
CA LEU A 151 16.80 0.97 -6.06
C LEU A 151 15.52 1.36 -6.81
N GLU A 152 15.41 1.04 -8.11
CA GLU A 152 14.21 1.29 -8.91
C GLU A 152 13.00 0.52 -8.35
N ILE A 153 13.17 -0.76 -8.00
CA ILE A 153 12.10 -1.57 -7.41
C ILE A 153 11.62 -0.95 -6.10
N LEU A 154 12.55 -0.59 -5.20
CA LEU A 154 12.21 -0.03 -3.90
C LEU A 154 11.53 1.33 -4.02
N PHE A 155 12.00 2.17 -4.94
CA PHE A 155 11.41 3.48 -5.20
C PHE A 155 10.00 3.34 -5.78
N LEU A 156 9.82 2.44 -6.75
CA LEU A 156 8.51 2.13 -7.33
C LEU A 156 7.53 1.58 -6.27
N LEU A 157 8.01 0.71 -5.38
CA LEU A 157 7.21 0.21 -4.26
C LEU A 157 6.76 1.38 -3.35
N ALA A 158 7.68 2.28 -2.98
CA ALA A 158 7.38 3.42 -2.12
C ALA A 158 6.39 4.41 -2.74
N LEU A 159 6.42 4.59 -4.06
CA LEU A 159 5.49 5.43 -4.83
C LEU A 159 4.09 4.83 -4.97
N SER A 160 3.95 3.51 -4.85
CA SER A 160 2.65 2.87 -5.03
C SER A 160 1.62 3.27 -3.96
N PRO A 161 0.30 3.22 -4.23
CA PRO A 161 -0.73 3.47 -3.23
C PRO A 161 -0.57 2.67 -1.93
N ASP A 162 -0.22 1.38 -2.02
CA ASP A 162 0.08 0.57 -0.83
C ASP A 162 1.36 1.03 -0.14
N GLY A 163 2.43 1.33 -0.90
CA GLY A 163 3.68 1.84 -0.36
C GLY A 163 3.56 3.17 0.36
N LYS A 164 2.77 4.09 -0.18
CA LYS A 164 2.41 5.37 0.45
C LYS A 164 1.68 5.14 1.77
N ALA A 165 0.74 4.19 1.80
CA ALA A 165 -0.03 3.84 2.99
C ALA A 165 0.78 3.10 4.06
N LEU A 166 1.88 2.44 3.71
CA LEU A 166 2.76 1.79 4.68
C LEU A 166 3.37 2.83 5.62
N PRO A 167 3.27 2.67 6.96
CA PRO A 167 3.98 3.54 7.87
C PRO A 167 5.49 3.28 7.76
N ILE A 168 6.29 4.34 7.86
CA ILE A 168 7.71 4.18 8.20
C ILE A 168 7.76 3.76 9.68
N PRO A 169 8.60 2.79 10.07
CA PRO A 169 8.84 2.51 11.48
C PRO A 169 9.36 3.79 12.14
N PHE A 170 8.55 4.38 13.01
CA PHE A 170 8.87 5.58 13.76
C PHE A 170 8.39 5.42 15.20
N SER A 171 9.05 6.11 16.13
CA SER A 171 8.48 6.37 17.44
C SER A 171 7.15 7.13 17.28
N GLN A 172 6.11 6.70 18.00
CA GLN A 172 4.77 7.29 17.88
C GLN A 172 4.73 8.80 18.20
N ALA A 173 5.69 9.31 18.97
CA ALA A 173 5.86 10.74 19.27
C ALA A 173 6.08 11.58 17.99
N ILE A 174 6.88 11.08 17.05
CA ILE A 174 7.17 11.77 15.80
C ILE A 174 5.94 11.81 14.88
N ARG A 175 5.09 10.77 14.90
CA ARG A 175 3.85 10.73 14.08
C ARG A 175 2.89 11.87 14.40
N ASP A 176 2.78 12.24 15.67
CA ASP A 176 1.92 13.33 16.12
C ASP A 176 2.52 14.70 15.77
N ASP A 177 3.84 14.84 15.83
CA ASP A 177 4.54 16.05 15.38
C ASP A 177 4.52 16.22 13.85
N TYR A 178 4.53 15.11 13.11
CA TYR A 178 4.31 15.06 11.66
C TYR A 178 2.92 15.55 11.27
N LYS A 179 1.88 15.09 11.97
CA LYS A 179 0.51 15.57 11.76
C LYS A 179 0.34 17.06 12.09
N LYS A 180 1.15 17.57 13.02
CA LYS A 180 1.14 18.98 13.44
C LYS A 180 2.04 19.88 12.58
N GLY A 181 2.71 19.34 11.56
CA GLY A 181 3.56 20.13 10.65
C GLY A 181 4.83 20.69 11.30
N ILE A 182 5.28 20.14 12.43
CA ILE A 182 6.39 20.68 13.24
C ILE A 182 7.77 20.35 12.63
N TYR A 183 7.83 19.51 11.59
CA TYR A 183 9.09 19.10 10.95
C TYR A 183 9.69 20.20 10.06
N ARG A 184 10.85 20.72 10.49
CA ARG A 184 11.62 21.78 9.84
C ARG A 184 12.09 21.40 8.43
N TYR A 185 12.16 22.40 7.55
CA TYR A 185 12.49 22.29 6.13
C TYR A 185 13.86 21.66 5.84
N ASP A 186 14.88 21.99 6.65
CA ASP A 186 16.26 21.51 6.42
C ASP A 186 16.42 19.99 6.54
N TYR A 187 15.59 19.34 7.36
CA TYR A 187 15.60 17.88 7.47
C TYR A 187 15.02 17.19 6.22
N ARG A 188 14.18 17.89 5.43
CA ARG A 188 13.52 17.31 4.26
C ARG A 188 14.46 17.14 3.06
N LYS A 189 15.42 18.05 2.89
CA LYS A 189 16.41 17.97 1.80
C LYS A 189 17.43 16.84 1.98
N ASN A 190 17.58 16.30 3.19
CA ASN A 190 18.58 15.27 3.48
C ASN A 190 18.32 13.98 2.68
N TYR A 191 17.12 13.39 2.77
CA TYR A 191 16.84 12.14 2.05
C TYR A 191 16.71 12.31 0.55
N TRP A 192 16.32 13.50 0.07
CA TRP A 192 16.39 13.84 -1.36
C TRP A 192 17.82 13.72 -1.88
N ASN A 193 18.78 14.36 -1.19
CA ASN A 193 20.19 14.34 -1.58
C ASN A 193 20.81 12.94 -1.45
N LYS A 194 20.46 12.20 -0.39
CA LYS A 194 20.90 10.81 -0.22
C LYS A 194 20.41 9.93 -1.39
N LEU A 195 19.15 10.08 -1.81
CA LEU A 195 18.59 9.31 -2.91
C LEU A 195 19.21 9.69 -4.27
N LEU A 196 19.40 10.99 -4.53
CA LEU A 196 20.12 11.46 -5.73
C LEU A 196 21.51 10.85 -5.83
N ARG A 197 22.25 10.83 -4.72
CA ARG A 197 23.57 10.23 -4.67
C ARG A 197 23.53 8.75 -5.06
N LEU A 198 22.57 7.98 -4.55
CA LEU A 198 22.41 6.57 -4.91
C LEU A 198 22.06 6.37 -6.39
N ILE A 199 21.26 7.27 -6.98
CA ILE A 199 20.91 7.22 -8.40
C ILE A 199 22.17 7.45 -9.26
N PHE A 200 22.96 8.48 -8.93
CA PHE A 200 24.20 8.78 -9.64
C PHE A 200 25.26 7.68 -9.47
N GLU A 201 25.38 7.08 -8.28
CA GLU A 201 26.30 5.95 -8.03
C GLU A 201 25.93 4.68 -8.83
N GLN A 202 24.71 4.59 -9.37
CA GLN A 202 24.20 3.45 -10.14
C GLN A 202 23.98 3.77 -11.63
N ASP A 203 24.47 4.91 -12.13
CA ASP A 203 24.25 5.39 -13.50
C ASP A 203 22.74 5.39 -13.87
N GLY A 204 21.89 5.75 -12.90
CA GLY A 204 20.44 5.67 -13.00
C GLY A 204 19.78 6.91 -13.60
N GLU A 205 20.53 7.95 -13.97
CA GLU A 205 19.98 9.25 -14.39
C GLU A 205 19.06 9.16 -15.61
N ASP A 206 19.37 8.24 -16.52
CA ASP A 206 18.62 8.04 -17.76
C ASP A 206 17.35 7.19 -17.57
N LYS A 207 17.11 6.66 -16.36
CA LYS A 207 15.90 5.90 -16.07
C LYS A 207 14.70 6.85 -15.96
N GLU A 208 13.69 6.60 -16.78
CA GLU A 208 12.45 7.40 -16.87
C GLU A 208 11.80 7.60 -15.49
N LEU A 209 11.81 6.58 -14.64
CA LEU A 209 11.27 6.65 -13.27
C LEU A 209 11.95 7.73 -12.41
N PHE A 210 13.28 7.79 -12.40
CA PHE A 210 14.01 8.77 -11.61
C PHE A 210 13.97 10.15 -12.24
N ARG A 211 13.99 10.21 -13.58
CA ARG A 211 13.91 11.46 -14.31
C ARG A 211 12.60 12.19 -14.02
N ASP A 212 11.47 11.49 -14.16
CA ASP A 212 10.15 12.09 -14.06
C ASP A 212 9.76 12.43 -12.61
N GLU A 213 10.12 11.57 -11.66
CA GLU A 213 9.68 11.73 -10.26
C GLU A 213 10.64 12.53 -9.37
N ILE A 214 11.91 12.68 -9.79
CA ILE A 214 12.97 13.31 -8.98
C ILE A 214 13.70 14.39 -9.79
N LEU A 215 14.35 14.05 -10.91
CA LEU A 215 15.28 14.98 -11.56
C LEU A 215 14.59 16.22 -12.13
N ILE A 216 13.42 16.07 -12.77
CA ILE A 216 12.65 17.21 -13.30
C ILE A 216 12.23 18.17 -12.17
N LYS A 217 11.86 17.65 -10.99
CA LYS A 217 11.49 18.48 -9.83
C LYS A 217 12.70 19.28 -9.33
N LYS A 218 13.91 18.69 -9.39
CA LYS A 218 15.16 19.38 -9.03
C LYS A 218 15.47 20.51 -10.01
N GLU A 219 15.35 20.28 -11.31
CA GLU A 219 15.58 21.30 -12.35
C GLU A 219 14.64 22.49 -12.21
N LYS A 220 13.41 22.25 -11.76
CA LYS A 220 12.39 23.29 -11.54
C LYS A 220 12.48 23.96 -10.16
N GLU A 221 13.48 23.62 -9.36
CA GLU A 221 13.62 24.06 -7.96
C GLU A 221 12.35 23.86 -7.11
N GLU A 222 11.57 22.82 -7.42
CA GLU A 222 10.31 22.56 -6.73
C GLU A 222 10.54 22.18 -5.27
N ILE A 223 9.70 22.71 -4.39
CA ILE A 223 9.74 22.39 -2.97
C ILE A 223 9.29 20.94 -2.76
N THR A 224 10.15 20.12 -2.16
CA THR A 224 9.82 18.75 -1.77
C THR A 224 8.62 18.73 -0.82
N SER A 225 7.53 18.08 -1.24
CA SER A 225 6.37 17.92 -0.37
C SER A 225 6.68 16.99 0.80
N LEU A 226 5.81 16.98 1.82
CA LEU A 226 5.92 16.03 2.92
C LEU A 226 5.80 14.58 2.44
N GLU A 227 4.94 14.35 1.44
CA GLU A 227 4.73 13.03 0.85
C GLU A 227 5.99 12.55 0.11
N ASP A 228 6.59 13.43 -0.70
CA ASP A 228 7.85 13.16 -1.40
C ASP A 228 8.96 12.79 -0.40
N TYR A 229 9.11 13.58 0.68
CA TYR A 229 10.08 13.28 1.73
C TYR A 229 9.88 11.87 2.32
N ILE A 230 8.64 11.48 2.63
CA ILE A 230 8.31 10.18 3.19
C ILE A 230 8.68 9.06 2.20
N ILE A 231 8.40 9.27 0.91
CA ILE A 231 8.75 8.33 -0.16
C ILE A 231 10.27 8.15 -0.24
N TYR A 232 11.04 9.23 -0.25
CA TYR A 232 12.50 9.15 -0.32
C TYR A 232 13.11 8.52 0.92
N LYS A 233 12.61 8.86 2.11
CA LYS A 233 13.04 8.24 3.36
C LYS A 233 12.76 6.73 3.35
N LYS A 234 11.54 6.30 2.96
CA LYS A 234 11.21 4.87 2.82
C LYS A 234 12.17 4.14 1.89
N THR A 235 12.39 4.72 0.73
CA THR A 235 13.24 4.14 -0.31
C THR A 235 14.66 3.96 0.21
N HIS A 236 15.23 5.00 0.81
CA HIS A 236 16.58 4.98 1.36
C HIS A 236 16.73 3.97 2.50
N LEU A 237 15.82 3.97 3.48
CA LEU A 237 15.88 3.05 4.61
C LEU A 237 15.77 1.58 4.16
N LEU A 238 14.86 1.30 3.22
CA LEU A 238 14.71 -0.04 2.66
C LEU A 238 15.95 -0.45 1.86
N TYR A 239 16.54 0.50 1.13
CA TYR A 239 17.76 0.26 0.36
C TYR A 239 18.92 -0.10 1.29
N ASP A 240 19.16 0.70 2.33
CA ASP A 240 20.21 0.42 3.33
C ASP A 240 19.99 -0.92 4.04
N TRP A 241 18.74 -1.29 4.28
CA TRP A 241 18.41 -2.58 4.89
C TRP A 241 18.72 -3.76 3.96
N VAL A 242 18.31 -3.67 2.69
CA VAL A 242 18.54 -4.72 1.68
C VAL A 242 20.02 -4.88 1.36
N GLU A 243 20.76 -3.77 1.33
CA GLU A 243 22.21 -3.75 1.10
C GLU A 243 23.05 -4.02 2.37
N GLU A 244 22.40 -4.40 3.48
CA GLU A 244 23.04 -4.69 4.78
C GLU A 244 23.90 -3.54 5.35
N LYS A 245 23.68 -2.31 4.87
CA LYS A 245 24.40 -1.10 5.34
C LYS A 245 23.97 -0.68 6.74
N ASN A 246 22.70 -0.90 7.07
CA ASN A 246 22.13 -0.56 8.38
C ASN A 246 21.31 -1.71 8.96
N SER A 247 21.46 -1.93 10.27
CA SER A 247 20.59 -2.87 10.99
C SER A 247 19.17 -2.32 11.15
N VAL A 248 18.18 -3.20 11.28
CA VAL A 248 16.78 -2.81 11.55
C VAL A 248 16.69 -1.89 12.78
N ARG A 249 17.50 -2.13 13.81
CA ARG A 249 17.55 -1.29 15.02
C ARG A 249 18.07 0.13 14.75
N ALA A 250 19.04 0.29 13.85
CA ALA A 250 19.54 1.60 13.46
C ALA A 250 18.48 2.38 12.66
N ILE A 251 17.75 1.69 11.78
CA ILE A 251 16.66 2.25 10.98
C ILE A 251 15.49 2.72 11.87
N GLU A 252 15.15 1.97 12.91
CA GLU A 252 14.08 2.34 13.86
C GLU A 252 14.41 3.59 14.70
N GLN A 253 15.70 3.95 14.81
CA GLN A 253 16.19 5.08 15.60
C GLN A 253 16.40 6.37 14.79
N GLU A 254 16.34 6.33 13.45
CA GLU A 254 16.55 7.47 12.53
C GLU A 254 15.24 8.20 12.14
#